data_AF-A0A317H1M9-F1
#
_entry.id   AF-A0A317H1M9-F1
#
_cell.length_a   1.000
_cell.length_b   1.000
_cell.length_c   1.000
_cell.angle_alpha   90.00
_cell.angle_beta   90.00
_cell.angle_gamma   90.00
#
_symmetry.space_group_name_H-M   'P 1'
#
loop_
_entity.id
_entity.type
_entity.pdbx_description
1 polymer ?
#
loop_
_entity_poly.entity_id
_entity_poly.type
_entity_poly.pdbx_seq_one_letter_code
_entity_poly.pdbx_strand_id
1 'polypeptide(L)'
;MDLDTTKPCNMPLKYFIWFSACCGILGTVALTLYFSAPFWLLPLPAANASAEDLVNFGRQYRNLILFDVWLQQVGSILTVLFALALVHLAGTSRSYSGRLVLLVGAVILSLSLAEGTFIMAAVQAGDNGHNEAVVTSVDMGSVFIHIFLLAPSLFLVLGFALMRSSVLPAIFRRSAIVLGILFQVLGVAGLFSSTALVLVIFVLMAQNAWTLLASISLLIRRG
;
A
#
# COMPACT_ATOMS: atom_id res chain seq x y z
N MET A 1 16.27 -8.69 39.66
CA MET A 1 15.39 -7.68 39.03
C MET A 1 14.39 -8.48 38.21
N ASP A 2 13.30 -8.91 38.85
CA ASP A 2 12.25 -9.72 38.21
C ASP A 2 11.43 -8.83 37.28
N LEU A 3 11.69 -8.94 35.99
CA LEU A 3 10.79 -8.44 34.96
C LEU A 3 9.63 -9.42 34.88
N ASP A 4 8.53 -9.09 35.55
CA ASP A 4 7.26 -9.80 35.45
C ASP A 4 6.73 -9.69 34.01
N THR A 5 7.08 -10.69 33.19
CA THR A 5 6.68 -10.82 31.78
C THR A 5 5.23 -11.30 31.62
N THR A 6 4.50 -11.52 32.72
CA THR A 6 3.15 -12.09 32.66
C THR A 6 2.04 -11.04 32.61
N LYS A 7 2.38 -9.76 32.84
CA LYS A 7 1.41 -8.67 32.77
C LYS A 7 1.29 -8.18 31.32
N PRO A 8 0.22 -8.50 30.58
CA PRO A 8 0.07 -8.00 29.23
C PRO A 8 0.06 -6.48 29.27
N CYS A 9 0.91 -5.85 28.46
CA CYS A 9 0.94 -4.41 28.26
C CYS A 9 -0.36 -4.00 27.55
N ASN A 10 -1.43 -3.85 28.33
CA ASN A 10 -2.73 -3.44 27.83
C ASN A 10 -2.68 -1.94 27.58
N MET A 11 -2.32 -1.56 26.36
CA MET A 11 -2.51 -0.19 25.90
C MET A 11 -3.98 0.20 26.11
N PRO A 12 -4.28 1.31 26.79
CA PRO A 12 -5.66 1.75 26.96
C PRO A 12 -6.34 1.94 25.60
N LEU A 13 -7.60 1.49 25.48
CA LEU A 13 -8.35 1.45 24.22
C LEU A 13 -8.30 2.77 23.44
N LYS A 14 -8.35 3.91 24.15
CA LYS A 14 -8.23 5.24 23.56
C LYS A 14 -6.92 5.41 22.78
N TYR A 15 -5.78 5.08 23.36
CA TYR A 15 -4.48 5.21 22.68
C TYR A 15 -4.38 4.28 21.48
N PHE A 16 -4.94 3.06 21.58
CA PHE A 16 -4.98 2.13 20.45
C PHE A 16 -5.78 2.70 19.27
N ILE A 17 -6.94 3.32 19.53
CA ILE A 17 -7.77 3.97 18.51
C ILE A 17 -7.03 5.13 17.84
N TRP A 18 -6.40 6.01 18.65
CA TRP A 18 -5.61 7.13 18.14
C TRP A 18 -4.44 6.66 17.27
N PHE A 19 -3.66 5.69 17.76
CA PHE A 19 -2.57 5.09 17.00
C PHE A 19 -3.06 4.51 15.66
N SER A 20 -4.15 3.74 15.70
CA SER A 20 -4.74 3.12 14.50
C SER A 20 -5.15 4.17 13.47
N ALA A 21 -5.84 5.22 13.91
CA ALA A 21 -6.26 6.29 13.02
C ALA A 21 -5.06 7.07 12.45
N CYS A 22 -4.03 7.34 13.25
CA CYS A 22 -2.79 7.94 12.77
C CYS A 22 -2.11 7.07 11.70
N CYS A 23 -2.06 5.74 11.88
CA CYS A 23 -1.56 4.83 10.86
C CYS A 23 -2.34 4.98 9.55
N GLY A 24 -3.67 5.00 9.60
CA GLY A 24 -4.47 5.12 8.37
C GLY A 24 -4.34 6.49 7.69
N ILE A 25 -4.27 7.59 8.46
CA ILE A 25 -4.05 8.94 7.92
C ILE A 25 -2.66 9.06 7.30
N LEU A 26 -1.60 8.80 8.08
CA LEU A 26 -0.21 8.95 7.63
C LEU A 26 0.12 7.98 6.50
N GLY A 27 -0.39 6.75 6.58
CA GLY A 27 -0.26 5.75 5.51
C GLY A 27 -0.88 6.22 4.21
N THR A 28 -2.10 6.77 4.29
CA THR A 28 -2.79 7.33 3.11
C THR A 28 -2.05 8.53 2.53
N VAL A 29 -1.56 9.45 3.37
CA VAL A 29 -0.79 10.61 2.91
C VAL A 29 0.47 10.17 2.19
N ALA A 30 1.23 9.23 2.77
CA ALA A 30 2.45 8.71 2.16
C ALA A 30 2.16 8.03 0.81
N LEU A 31 1.17 7.14 0.74
CA LEU A 31 0.80 6.47 -0.52
C LEU A 31 0.23 7.45 -1.56
N THR A 32 -0.52 8.46 -1.13
CA THR A 32 -1.04 9.48 -2.06
C THR A 32 0.12 10.26 -2.67
N LEU A 33 1.09 10.70 -1.87
CA LEU A 33 2.30 11.37 -2.35
C LEU A 33 3.10 10.48 -3.32
N TYR A 34 3.27 9.20 -2.98
CA TYR A 34 3.92 8.21 -3.85
C TYR A 34 3.23 8.09 -5.21
N PHE A 35 1.94 7.75 -5.22
CA PHE A 35 1.19 7.52 -6.48
C PHE A 35 1.07 8.76 -7.35
N SER A 36 1.22 9.95 -6.75
CA SER A 36 1.08 11.21 -7.45
C SER A 36 2.41 11.87 -7.82
N ALA A 37 3.53 11.37 -7.30
CA ALA A 37 4.86 11.85 -7.62
C ALA A 37 5.13 11.90 -9.13
N PRO A 38 4.70 10.92 -9.96
CA PRO A 38 4.89 10.98 -11.42
C PRO A 38 4.31 12.22 -12.11
N PHE A 39 3.27 12.84 -11.54
CA PHE A 39 2.57 13.95 -12.18
C PHE A 39 3.17 15.32 -11.87
N TRP A 40 3.97 15.45 -10.81
CA TRP A 40 4.43 16.77 -10.37
C TRP A 40 5.80 16.79 -9.66
N LEU A 41 6.32 15.67 -9.15
CA LEU A 41 7.62 15.59 -8.46
C LEU A 41 8.70 14.91 -9.30
N LEU A 42 8.33 13.84 -10.00
CA LEU A 42 9.26 12.91 -10.62
C LEU A 42 8.81 12.64 -12.07
N PRO A 43 9.24 13.46 -13.05
CA PRO A 43 8.85 13.27 -14.44
C PRO A 43 9.43 11.97 -14.97
N LEU A 44 8.61 10.92 -15.03
CA LEU A 44 9.06 9.60 -15.43
C LEU A 44 9.63 9.63 -16.86
N PRO A 45 10.74 8.90 -17.13
CA PRO A 45 11.23 8.72 -18.49
C PRO A 45 10.15 8.15 -19.40
N ALA A 46 10.24 8.44 -20.70
CA ALA A 46 9.37 7.83 -21.69
C ALA A 46 9.51 6.29 -21.64
N ALA A 47 8.44 5.56 -21.97
CA ALA A 47 8.45 4.09 -21.94
C ALA A 47 9.50 3.45 -22.87
N ASN A 48 10.00 4.21 -23.86
CA ASN A 48 11.05 3.81 -24.79
C ASN A 48 12.38 4.56 -24.55
N ALA A 49 12.58 5.12 -23.36
CA ALA A 49 13.82 5.81 -23.00
C ALA A 49 15.05 4.89 -23.19
N SER A 50 16.16 5.48 -23.63
CA SER A 50 17.39 4.73 -23.81
C SER A 50 17.99 4.33 -22.45
N ALA A 51 18.89 3.35 -22.44
CA ALA A 51 19.63 2.97 -21.24
C ALA A 51 20.38 4.17 -20.63
N GLU A 52 20.92 5.05 -21.48
CA GLU A 52 21.61 6.26 -21.06
C GLU A 52 20.65 7.25 -20.38
N ASP A 53 19.45 7.44 -20.93
CA ASP A 53 18.41 8.29 -20.34
C ASP A 53 17.98 7.78 -18.96
N LEU A 54 17.80 6.46 -18.81
CA LEU A 54 17.44 5.84 -17.53
C LEU A 54 18.53 6.04 -16.46
N VAL A 55 19.80 5.89 -16.83
CA VAL A 55 20.94 6.13 -15.93
C VAL A 55 21.02 7.60 -15.53
N ASN A 56 20.88 8.51 -16.50
CA ASN A 56 20.89 9.95 -16.25
C ASN A 56 19.74 10.39 -15.36
N PHE A 57 18.54 9.86 -15.60
CA PHE A 57 17.37 10.07 -14.75
C PHE A 57 17.61 9.59 -13.32
N GLY A 58 18.12 8.35 -13.16
CA GLY A 58 18.43 7.78 -11.85
C GLY A 58 19.42 8.63 -11.05
N ARG A 59 20.43 9.21 -11.71
CA ARG A 59 21.40 10.13 -11.09
C ARG A 59 20.80 11.48 -10.74
N GLN A 60 20.06 12.07 -11.68
CA GLN A 60 19.44 13.39 -11.51
C GLN A 60 18.42 13.39 -10.37
N TYR A 61 17.62 12.34 -10.26
CA TYR A 61 16.49 12.26 -9.33
C TYR A 61 16.72 11.29 -8.16
N ARG A 62 17.95 10.82 -7.95
CA ARG A 62 18.34 9.84 -6.94
C ARG A 62 17.60 9.97 -5.60
N ASN A 63 17.71 11.14 -4.97
CA ASN A 63 17.14 11.34 -3.64
C ASN A 63 15.61 11.35 -3.65
N LEU A 64 14.99 11.86 -4.73
CA LEU A 64 13.54 11.82 -4.89
C LEU A 64 13.05 10.39 -5.12
N ILE A 65 13.75 9.59 -5.93
CA ILE A 65 13.42 8.17 -6.15
C ILE A 65 13.52 7.39 -4.83
N LEU A 66 14.59 7.58 -4.04
CA LEU A 66 14.74 6.90 -2.75
C LEU A 66 13.68 7.34 -1.74
N PHE A 67 13.32 8.63 -1.73
CA PHE A 67 12.24 9.14 -0.91
C PHE A 67 10.87 8.60 -1.33
N ASP A 68 10.63 8.46 -2.62
CA ASP A 68 9.42 7.87 -3.19
C ASP A 68 9.27 6.40 -2.78
N VAL A 69 10.34 5.60 -2.88
CA VAL A 69 10.39 4.23 -2.34
C VAL A 69 10.09 4.22 -0.84
N TRP A 70 10.68 5.15 -0.06
CA TRP A 70 10.41 5.23 1.36
C TRP A 70 8.94 5.53 1.67
N LEU A 71 8.32 6.47 0.94
CA LEU A 71 6.89 6.79 1.06
C LEU A 71 6.02 5.57 0.77
N GLN A 72 6.35 4.80 -0.27
CA GLN A 72 5.64 3.57 -0.60
C GLN A 72 5.72 2.53 0.52
N GLN A 73 6.94 2.26 1.02
CA GLN A 73 7.15 1.22 2.04
C GLN A 73 6.51 1.61 3.37
N VAL A 74 6.70 2.84 3.84
CA VAL A 74 6.08 3.30 5.10
C VAL A 74 4.56 3.38 4.93
N GLY A 75 4.10 3.91 3.79
CA GLY A 75 2.68 4.02 3.47
C GLY A 75 1.95 2.68 3.47
N SER A 76 2.55 1.66 2.86
CA SER A 76 1.99 0.30 2.80
C SER A 76 1.94 -0.35 4.19
N ILE A 77 3.01 -0.26 4.99
CA ILE A 77 3.07 -0.77 6.37
C ILE A 77 1.97 -0.13 7.22
N LEU A 78 1.89 1.20 7.23
CA LEU A 78 0.89 1.92 8.03
C LEU A 78 -0.54 1.59 7.61
N THR A 79 -0.80 1.43 6.32
CA THR A 79 -2.11 1.02 5.79
C THR A 79 -2.49 -0.39 6.23
N VAL A 80 -1.57 -1.35 6.18
CA VAL A 80 -1.81 -2.72 6.66
C VAL A 80 -2.03 -2.74 8.17
N LEU A 81 -1.26 -1.98 8.94
CA LEU A 81 -1.47 -1.83 10.39
C LEU A 81 -2.86 -1.28 10.70
N PHE A 82 -3.32 -0.27 9.96
CA PHE A 82 -4.67 0.25 10.09
C PHE A 82 -5.75 -0.80 9.78
N ALA A 83 -5.60 -1.57 8.70
CA ALA A 83 -6.53 -2.65 8.35
C ALA A 83 -6.60 -3.72 9.44
N LEU A 84 -5.45 -4.15 9.98
CA LEU A 84 -5.37 -5.10 11.08
C LEU A 84 -6.01 -4.56 12.37
N ALA A 85 -5.80 -3.27 12.66
CA ALA A 85 -6.44 -2.62 13.79
C ALA A 85 -7.96 -2.55 13.65
N LEU A 86 -8.50 -2.29 12.45
CA LEU A 86 -9.94 -2.35 12.20
C LEU A 86 -10.51 -3.75 12.44
N VAL A 87 -9.81 -4.80 12.00
CA VAL A 87 -10.19 -6.19 12.27
C VAL A 87 -10.15 -6.51 13.78
N HIS A 88 -9.14 -6.01 14.48
CA HIS A 88 -9.03 -6.15 15.93
C HIS A 88 -10.19 -5.47 16.67
N LEU A 89 -10.47 -4.20 16.36
CA LEU A 89 -11.58 -3.44 16.94
C LEU A 89 -12.96 -4.02 16.59
N ALA A 90 -13.07 -4.70 15.45
CA ALA A 90 -14.27 -5.41 15.04
C ALA A 90 -14.48 -6.72 15.80
N GLY A 91 -13.50 -7.19 16.57
CA GLY A 91 -13.54 -8.48 17.26
C GLY A 91 -13.44 -9.68 16.31
N THR A 92 -12.97 -9.47 15.07
CA THR A 92 -12.97 -10.48 14.01
C THR A 92 -11.59 -11.07 13.73
N SER A 93 -10.56 -10.77 14.53
CA SER A 93 -9.18 -11.29 14.35
C SER A 93 -9.07 -12.81 14.29
N ARG A 94 -9.97 -13.54 14.99
CA ARG A 94 -9.98 -15.01 14.99
C ARG A 94 -10.84 -15.62 13.88
N SER A 95 -11.63 -14.83 13.18
CA SER A 95 -12.45 -15.29 12.07
C SER A 95 -11.60 -15.62 10.84
N TYR A 96 -12.14 -16.43 9.92
CA TYR A 96 -11.46 -16.75 8.66
C TYR A 96 -11.13 -15.48 7.86
N SER A 97 -12.07 -14.54 7.72
CA SER A 97 -11.85 -13.26 7.04
C SER A 97 -10.78 -12.41 7.73
N GLY A 98 -10.74 -12.38 9.07
CA GLY A 98 -9.69 -11.67 9.81
C GLY A 98 -8.29 -12.25 9.58
N ARG A 99 -8.16 -13.58 9.49
CA ARG A 99 -6.90 -14.26 9.14
C ARG A 99 -6.51 -14.01 7.68
N LEU A 100 -7.49 -13.95 6.76
CA LEU A 100 -7.23 -13.56 5.38
C LEU A 100 -6.72 -12.12 5.27
N VAL A 101 -7.23 -11.18 6.05
CA VAL A 101 -6.68 -9.80 6.09
C VAL A 101 -5.20 -9.82 6.48
N LEU A 102 -4.80 -10.65 7.45
CA LEU A 102 -3.39 -10.80 7.83
C LEU A 102 -2.55 -11.38 6.69
N LEU A 103 -2.99 -12.47 6.06
CA LEU A 103 -2.30 -13.10 4.94
C LEU A 103 -2.15 -12.13 3.76
N VAL A 104 -3.25 -11.49 3.36
CA VAL A 104 -3.27 -10.54 2.23
C VAL A 104 -2.44 -9.30 2.55
N GLY A 105 -2.51 -8.79 3.78
CA GLY A 105 -1.63 -7.71 4.24
C GLY A 105 -0.16 -8.09 4.12
N ALA A 106 0.23 -9.29 4.55
CA ALA A 106 1.59 -9.78 4.41
C ALA A 106 2.02 -9.87 2.94
N VAL A 107 1.17 -10.40 2.05
CA VAL A 107 1.44 -10.46 0.60
C VAL A 107 1.68 -9.06 0.03
N ILE A 108 0.82 -8.08 0.36
CA ILE A 108 0.98 -6.70 -0.12
C ILE A 108 2.29 -6.07 0.35
N LEU A 109 2.66 -6.27 1.62
CA LEU A 109 3.95 -5.77 2.13
C LEU A 109 5.13 -6.45 1.45
N SER A 110 5.07 -7.75 1.20
CA SER A 110 6.12 -8.46 0.46
C SER A 110 6.24 -7.95 -0.97
N LEU A 111 5.12 -7.70 -1.66
CA LEU A 111 5.13 -7.14 -3.00
C LEU A 111 5.70 -5.72 -3.01
N SER A 112 5.26 -4.86 -2.08
CA SER A 112 5.79 -3.50 -1.90
C SER A 112 7.31 -3.53 -1.72
N LEU A 113 7.83 -4.42 -0.85
CA LEU A 113 9.26 -4.53 -0.59
C LEU A 113 10.04 -5.01 -1.83
N ALA A 114 9.48 -5.96 -2.58
CA ALA A 114 10.10 -6.44 -3.81
C ALA A 114 10.18 -5.33 -4.88
N GLU A 115 9.11 -4.57 -5.08
CA GLU A 115 9.12 -3.41 -5.98
C GLU A 115 10.16 -2.36 -5.56
N GLY A 116 10.18 -2.00 -4.27
CA GLY A 116 11.17 -1.09 -3.73
C GLY A 116 12.61 -1.58 -3.92
N THR A 117 12.83 -2.89 -3.89
CA THR A 117 14.14 -3.51 -4.16
C THR A 117 14.60 -3.26 -5.58
N PHE A 118 13.74 -3.41 -6.58
CA PHE A 118 14.10 -3.12 -7.98
C PHE A 118 14.44 -1.65 -8.20
N ILE A 119 13.64 -0.74 -7.62
CA ILE A 119 13.88 0.70 -7.75
C ILE A 119 15.22 1.09 -7.08
N MET A 120 15.47 0.60 -5.86
CA MET A 120 16.73 0.87 -5.17
C MET A 120 17.93 0.24 -5.89
N ALA A 121 17.78 -0.96 -6.45
CA ALA A 121 18.83 -1.62 -7.24
C ALA A 121 19.18 -0.80 -8.48
N ALA A 122 18.18 -0.25 -9.19
CA ALA A 122 18.42 0.62 -10.34
C ALA A 122 19.24 1.87 -9.95
N VAL A 123 18.85 2.54 -8.85
CA VAL A 123 19.55 3.73 -8.37
C VAL A 123 21.00 3.41 -7.97
N GLN A 124 21.21 2.36 -7.17
CA GLN A 124 22.55 1.98 -6.71
C GLN A 124 23.44 1.47 -7.86
N ALA A 125 22.87 0.77 -8.84
CA ALA A 125 23.61 0.37 -10.04
C ALA A 125 24.09 1.60 -10.83
N GLY A 126 23.25 2.62 -10.97
CA GLY A 126 23.59 3.86 -11.68
C GLY A 126 24.69 4.67 -11.00
N ASP A 127 24.70 4.69 -9.66
CA ASP A 127 25.76 5.30 -8.84
C ASP A 127 27.11 4.58 -9.04
N ASN A 128 27.08 3.25 -9.20
CA ASN A 128 28.28 2.41 -9.36
C ASN A 128 28.72 2.26 -10.83
N GLY A 129 28.01 2.86 -11.79
CA GLY A 129 28.35 2.77 -13.22
C GLY A 129 27.98 1.43 -13.87
N HIS A 130 27.10 0.64 -13.25
CA HIS A 130 26.63 -0.64 -13.78
C HIS A 130 25.37 -0.46 -14.65
N ASN A 131 25.52 0.10 -15.84
CA ASN A 131 24.39 0.50 -16.70
C ASN A 131 23.43 -0.67 -17.04
N GLU A 132 23.96 -1.87 -17.28
CA GLU A 132 23.16 -3.07 -17.57
C GLU A 132 22.24 -3.47 -16.41
N ALA A 133 22.72 -3.30 -15.17
CA ALA A 133 21.95 -3.56 -13.97
C ALA A 133 20.87 -2.50 -13.73
N VAL A 134 21.08 -1.24 -14.15
CA VAL A 134 20.04 -0.20 -14.15
C VAL A 134 18.88 -0.62 -15.03
N VAL A 135 19.16 -0.93 -16.30
CA VAL A 135 18.14 -1.33 -17.28
C VAL A 135 17.39 -2.57 -16.81
N THR A 136 18.13 -3.61 -16.39
CA THR A 136 17.53 -4.86 -15.88
C THR A 136 16.59 -4.60 -14.71
N SER A 137 16.99 -3.73 -13.77
CA SER A 137 16.17 -3.43 -12.58
C SER A 137 14.90 -2.64 -12.93
N VAL A 138 15.00 -1.67 -13.86
CA VAL A 138 13.85 -0.92 -14.36
C VAL A 138 12.88 -1.82 -15.12
N ASP A 139 13.39 -2.73 -15.96
CA ASP A 139 12.58 -3.70 -16.69
C ASP A 139 11.86 -4.66 -15.74
N MET A 140 12.57 -5.18 -14.73
CA MET A 140 11.97 -6.03 -13.69
C MET A 140 10.88 -5.28 -12.92
N GLY A 141 11.10 -4.02 -12.54
CA GLY A 141 10.08 -3.18 -11.89
C GLY A 141 8.84 -2.98 -12.77
N SER A 142 9.05 -2.72 -14.06
CA SER A 142 7.98 -2.52 -15.05
C SER A 142 7.14 -3.78 -15.29
N VAL A 143 7.75 -4.96 -15.21
CA VAL A 143 7.01 -6.24 -15.24
C VAL A 143 6.32 -6.49 -13.90
N PHE A 144 6.98 -6.19 -12.79
CA PHE A 144 6.51 -6.50 -11.45
C PHE A 144 5.20 -5.81 -11.08
N ILE A 145 4.91 -4.62 -11.62
CA ILE A 145 3.61 -3.94 -11.42
C ILE A 145 2.42 -4.84 -11.82
N HIS A 146 2.59 -5.73 -12.80
CA HIS A 146 1.56 -6.68 -13.22
C HIS A 146 1.34 -7.80 -12.20
N ILE A 147 2.39 -8.19 -11.48
CA ILE A 147 2.30 -9.17 -10.38
C ILE A 147 1.52 -8.55 -9.21
N PHE A 148 1.73 -7.26 -8.93
CA PHE A 148 0.96 -6.54 -7.90
C PHE A 148 -0.55 -6.59 -8.17
N LEU A 149 -0.97 -6.51 -9.44
CA LEU A 149 -2.39 -6.61 -9.84
C LEU A 149 -3.02 -7.99 -9.58
N LEU A 150 -2.20 -9.03 -9.44
CA LEU A 150 -2.65 -10.38 -9.11
C LEU A 150 -2.80 -10.61 -7.60
N ALA A 151 -2.30 -9.69 -6.77
CA ALA A 151 -2.44 -9.79 -5.33
C ALA A 151 -3.93 -9.82 -4.93
N PRO A 152 -4.34 -10.67 -3.97
CA PRO A 152 -5.70 -10.64 -3.49
C PRO A 152 -6.04 -9.26 -2.92
N SER A 153 -7.25 -8.76 -3.20
CA SER A 153 -7.65 -7.45 -2.71
C SER A 153 -7.81 -7.41 -1.18
N LEU A 154 -6.98 -6.59 -0.50
CA LEU A 154 -7.11 -6.31 0.93
C LEU A 154 -8.48 -5.74 1.29
N PHE A 155 -9.00 -4.84 0.45
CA PHE A 155 -10.30 -4.20 0.65
C PHE A 155 -11.45 -5.19 0.62
N LEU A 156 -11.36 -6.20 -0.24
CA LEU A 156 -12.36 -7.26 -0.31
C LEU A 156 -12.43 -8.06 0.99
N VAL A 157 -11.29 -8.58 1.45
CA VAL A 157 -11.22 -9.38 2.69
C VAL A 157 -11.51 -8.54 3.93
N LEU A 158 -11.10 -7.27 3.94
CA LEU A 158 -11.41 -6.31 5.01
C LEU A 158 -12.91 -6.01 5.06
N GLY A 159 -13.55 -5.78 3.92
CA GLY A 159 -14.99 -5.56 3.83
C GLY A 159 -15.78 -6.72 4.43
N PHE A 160 -15.38 -7.97 4.14
CA PHE A 160 -15.95 -9.17 4.75
C PHE A 160 -15.71 -9.23 6.26
N ALA A 161 -14.48 -8.94 6.72
CA ALA A 161 -14.15 -8.92 8.15
C ALA A 161 -14.94 -7.86 8.93
N LEU A 162 -15.40 -6.80 8.27
CA LEU A 162 -16.20 -5.71 8.87
C LEU A 162 -17.72 -5.90 8.75
N MET A 163 -18.22 -6.95 8.08
CA MET A 163 -19.66 -7.10 7.79
C MET A 163 -20.56 -7.06 9.04
N ARG A 164 -20.13 -7.68 10.13
CA ARG A 164 -20.90 -7.76 11.40
C ARG A 164 -20.47 -6.71 12.43
N SER A 165 -19.56 -5.82 12.06
CA SER A 165 -18.99 -4.83 12.96
C SER A 165 -19.78 -3.52 12.96
N SER A 166 -19.80 -2.85 14.12
CA SER A 166 -20.30 -1.49 14.30
C SER A 166 -19.17 -0.43 14.37
N VAL A 167 -17.90 -0.84 14.20
CA VAL A 167 -16.72 0.05 14.30
C VAL A 167 -16.82 1.21 13.32
N LEU A 168 -17.12 0.93 12.05
CA LEU A 168 -17.35 1.94 11.02
C LEU A 168 -18.82 1.95 10.57
N PRO A 169 -19.32 3.07 10.02
CA PRO A 169 -20.64 3.13 9.39
C PRO A 169 -20.80 2.07 8.29
N ALA A 170 -22.05 1.64 8.07
CA ALA A 170 -22.38 0.56 7.14
C ALA A 170 -21.94 0.83 5.67
N ILE A 171 -21.77 2.10 5.30
CA ILE A 171 -21.29 2.47 3.97
C ILE A 171 -19.85 1.98 3.74
N PHE A 172 -18.97 2.08 4.73
CA PHE A 172 -17.55 1.72 4.59
C PHE A 172 -17.35 0.23 4.30
N ARG A 173 -18.08 -0.65 4.98
CA ARG A 173 -18.00 -2.10 4.72
C ARG A 173 -18.48 -2.47 3.31
N ARG A 174 -19.55 -1.82 2.81
CA ARG A 174 -20.09 -2.09 1.47
C ARG A 174 -19.15 -1.55 0.40
N SER A 175 -18.67 -0.32 0.55
CA SER A 175 -17.73 0.29 -0.39
C SER A 175 -16.39 -0.44 -0.41
N ALA A 176 -15.91 -0.98 0.72
CA ALA A 176 -14.70 -1.80 0.74
C ALA A 176 -14.83 -3.07 -0.13
N ILE A 177 -15.96 -3.77 -0.05
CA ILE A 177 -16.24 -4.94 -0.90
C ILE A 177 -16.28 -4.52 -2.38
N VAL A 178 -17.00 -3.45 -2.72
CA VAL A 178 -17.12 -2.96 -4.10
C VAL A 178 -15.76 -2.56 -4.66
N LEU A 179 -14.99 -1.75 -3.93
CA LEU A 179 -13.64 -1.33 -4.32
C LEU A 179 -12.69 -2.52 -4.45
N GLY A 180 -12.84 -3.54 -3.61
CA GLY A 180 -12.02 -4.73 -3.68
C GLY A 180 -12.33 -5.63 -4.87
N ILE A 181 -13.61 -5.79 -5.21
CA ILE A 181 -14.04 -6.49 -6.44
C ILE A 181 -13.55 -5.74 -7.67
N LEU A 182 -13.74 -4.42 -7.72
CA LEU A 182 -13.28 -3.59 -8.83
C LEU A 182 -11.77 -3.71 -9.01
N PHE A 183 -10.99 -3.64 -7.93
CA PHE A 183 -9.54 -3.82 -7.97
C PHE A 183 -9.16 -5.19 -8.54
N GLN A 184 -9.80 -6.27 -8.09
CA GLN A 184 -9.46 -7.61 -8.57
C GLN A 184 -9.81 -7.82 -10.05
N VAL A 185 -11.00 -7.37 -10.47
CA VAL A 185 -11.47 -7.51 -11.87
C VAL A 185 -10.59 -6.67 -12.80
N LEU A 186 -10.34 -5.40 -12.45
CA LEU A 186 -9.50 -4.52 -13.25
C LEU A 186 -8.03 -4.93 -13.20
N GLY A 187 -7.55 -5.49 -12.10
CA GLY A 187 -6.18 -6.02 -11.99
C GLY A 187 -5.94 -7.17 -12.98
N VAL A 188 -6.86 -8.13 -13.05
CA VAL A 188 -6.80 -9.22 -14.04
C VAL A 188 -6.93 -8.67 -15.46
N ALA A 189 -7.84 -7.73 -15.71
CA ALA A 189 -7.99 -7.10 -17.02
C ALA A 189 -6.74 -6.27 -17.41
N GLY A 190 -6.06 -5.69 -16.43
CA GLY A 190 -4.84 -4.89 -16.58
C GLY A 190 -3.67 -5.67 -17.16
N LEU A 191 -3.65 -7.00 -16.99
CA LEU A 191 -2.66 -7.88 -17.64
C LEU A 191 -2.77 -7.89 -19.16
N PHE A 192 -3.94 -7.54 -19.70
CA PHE A 192 -4.23 -7.60 -21.13
C PHE A 192 -4.54 -6.22 -21.73
N SER A 193 -4.65 -5.17 -20.91
CA SER A 193 -5.08 -3.84 -21.34
C SER A 193 -4.46 -2.73 -20.50
N SER A 194 -3.69 -1.84 -21.16
CA SER A 194 -3.14 -0.63 -20.54
C SER A 194 -4.25 0.32 -20.04
N THR A 195 -5.41 0.34 -20.70
CA THR A 195 -6.57 1.12 -20.24
C THR A 195 -7.08 0.59 -18.91
N ALA A 196 -7.19 -0.73 -18.75
CA ALA A 196 -7.59 -1.32 -17.48
C ALA A 196 -6.55 -1.04 -16.38
N LEU A 197 -5.25 -1.07 -16.70
CA LEU A 197 -4.18 -0.70 -15.77
C LEU A 197 -4.32 0.75 -15.28
N VAL A 198 -4.62 1.70 -16.17
CA VAL A 198 -4.92 3.09 -15.78
C VAL A 198 -6.15 3.17 -14.88
N LEU A 199 -7.21 2.40 -15.16
CA LEU A 199 -8.40 2.34 -14.31
C LEU A 199 -8.10 1.79 -12.91
N VAL A 200 -7.15 0.86 -12.76
CA VAL A 200 -6.70 0.39 -11.45
C VAL A 200 -6.12 1.53 -10.62
N ILE A 201 -5.36 2.45 -11.21
CA ILE A 201 -4.80 3.62 -10.50
C ILE A 201 -5.94 4.45 -9.89
N PHE A 202 -7.03 4.70 -10.62
CA PHE A 202 -8.19 5.39 -10.08
C PHE A 202 -8.88 4.63 -8.94
N VAL A 203 -8.93 3.29 -9.01
CA VAL A 203 -9.44 2.47 -7.90
C VAL A 203 -8.53 2.55 -6.67
N LEU A 204 -7.21 2.53 -6.85
CA LEU A 204 -6.24 2.71 -5.77
C LEU A 204 -6.40 4.10 -5.11
N MET A 205 -6.60 5.15 -5.91
CA MET A 205 -6.92 6.49 -5.38
C MET A 205 -8.22 6.50 -4.56
N ALA A 206 -9.26 5.81 -5.04
CA ALA A 206 -10.51 5.68 -4.30
C ALA A 206 -10.35 4.86 -3.00
N GLN A 207 -9.50 3.83 -3.00
CA GLN A 207 -9.14 3.07 -1.80
C GLN A 207 -8.35 3.93 -0.79
N ASN A 208 -7.44 4.79 -1.26
CA ASN A 208 -6.77 5.78 -0.41
C ASN A 208 -7.77 6.74 0.23
N ALA A 209 -8.66 7.34 -0.55
CA ALA A 209 -9.71 8.22 -0.04
C ALA A 209 -10.61 7.50 0.98
N TRP A 210 -10.96 6.23 0.71
CA TRP A 210 -11.70 5.40 1.66
C TRP A 210 -10.95 5.22 2.97
N THR A 211 -9.65 4.92 2.92
CA THR A 211 -8.81 4.72 4.11
C THR A 211 -8.78 5.97 4.97
N LEU A 212 -8.53 7.13 4.37
CA LEU A 212 -8.53 8.41 5.06
C LEU A 212 -9.87 8.69 5.75
N LEU A 213 -10.98 8.56 5.01
CA LEU A 213 -12.32 8.77 5.55
C LEU A 213 -12.67 7.77 6.66
N ALA A 214 -12.23 6.52 6.54
CA ALA A 214 -12.40 5.49 7.56
C ALA A 214 -11.61 5.83 8.83
N SER A 215 -10.37 6.31 8.71
CA SER A 215 -9.54 6.73 9.84
C SER A 215 -10.14 7.94 10.57
N ILE A 216 -10.62 8.93 9.83
CA ILE A 216 -11.31 10.11 10.40
C ILE A 216 -12.61 9.66 11.09
N SER A 217 -13.40 8.80 10.44
CA SER A 217 -14.64 8.27 11.03
C SER A 217 -14.37 7.47 12.31
N LEU A 218 -13.26 6.74 12.38
CA LEU A 218 -12.84 6.01 13.58
C LEU A 218 -12.56 6.96 14.74
N LEU A 219 -11.83 8.07 14.49
CA LEU A 219 -11.56 9.10 15.51
C LEU A 219 -12.85 9.75 16.00
N ILE A 220 -13.73 10.18 15.09
CA ILE A 220 -14.97 10.89 15.47
C ILE A 220 -15.90 10.01 16.32
N ARG A 221 -15.96 8.71 16.02
CA ARG A 221 -16.93 7.82 16.68
C ARG A 221 -16.39 7.17 17.96
N ARG A 222 -15.08 7.03 18.12
CA ARG A 222 -14.47 6.25 19.21
C ARG A 222 -13.24 6.88 19.88
N GLY A 223 -12.70 7.99 19.37
CA GLY A 223 -11.55 8.70 19.94
C GLY A 223 -11.93 9.62 21.10
#